data_AF-A0ABD5DJT0-F1
#
_entry.id   AF-A0ABD5DJT0-F1
#
_cell.length_a   1.000
_cell.length_b   1.000
_cell.length_c   1.000
_cell.angle_alpha   90.00
_cell.angle_beta   90.00
_cell.angle_gamma   90.00
#
_symmetry.space_group_name_H-M   'P 1'
#
loop_
_entity.id
_entity.type
_entity.pdbx_description
1 polymer ?
#
loop_
_entity_poly.entity_id
_entity_poly.type
_entity_poly.pdbx_seq_one_letter_code
_entity_poly.pdbx_strand_id
1 'polypeptide(L)' 'LKALYPHKIVLADAKIADAGKILSRMCFEANADWVTVICCADINTAKGALDVAKEFNGDVQIELTGFWTWEQAQAWR' A
#
# COMPACT_ATOMS: atom_id res chain seq x y z
N LEU A 1 -0.07 -6.38 -16.42
CA LEU A 1 -1.53 -6.18 -16.30
C LEU A 1 -1.98 -4.81 -16.79
N LYS A 2 -1.40 -3.71 -16.29
CA LYS A 2 -1.79 -2.36 -16.71
C LYS A 2 -1.76 -2.13 -18.23
N ALA A 3 -0.76 -2.66 -18.92
CA ALA A 3 -0.68 -2.61 -20.38
C ALA A 3 -1.86 -3.30 -21.11
N LEU A 4 -2.44 -4.35 -20.53
CA LEU A 4 -3.61 -5.06 -21.09
C LEU A 4 -4.93 -4.37 -20.72
N TYR A 5 -4.95 -3.66 -19.60
CA TYR A 5 -6.14 -3.03 -19.04
C TYR A 5 -5.84 -1.59 -18.59
N PRO A 6 -5.52 -0.67 -19.53
CA PRO A 6 -4.98 0.66 -19.20
C PRO A 6 -5.92 1.52 -18.35
N HIS A 7 -7.23 1.27 -18.43
CA HIS A 7 -8.26 2.02 -17.71
C HIS A 7 -8.75 1.32 -16.44
N LYS A 8 -8.20 0.16 -16.09
CA LYS A 8 -8.56 -0.56 -14.86
C LYS A 8 -7.56 -0.25 -13.76
N ILE A 9 -8.05 -0.26 -12.53
CA ILE A 9 -7.22 -0.23 -11.34
C ILE A 9 -6.49 -1.57 -11.25
N VAL A 10 -5.17 -1.52 -11.08
CA VAL A 10 -4.29 -2.65 -10.83
C VAL A 10 -3.78 -2.52 -9.40
N LEU A 11 -4.22 -3.42 -8.54
CA LEU A 11 -3.73 -3.54 -7.16
C LEU A 11 -2.55 -4.51 -7.12
N ALA A 12 -1.43 -4.08 -6.54
CA ALA A 12 -0.38 -4.98 -6.11
C ALA A 12 -0.62 -5.41 -4.65
N ASP A 13 -1.17 -6.61 -4.45
CA ASP A 13 -1.41 -7.19 -3.12
C ASP A 13 -0.10 -7.74 -2.53
N ALA A 14 0.76 -6.83 -2.07
CA ALA A 14 2.09 -7.15 -1.55
C ALA A 14 2.12 -7.44 -0.04
N LYS A 15 1.05 -7.08 0.70
CA LYS A 15 0.96 -7.21 2.16
C LYS A 15 2.22 -6.70 2.85
N ILE A 16 2.66 -5.50 2.45
CA ILE A 16 3.92 -4.90 2.89
C ILE A 16 3.94 -4.84 4.42
N ALA A 17 4.89 -5.55 5.04
CA ALA A 17 5.07 -5.61 6.49
C ALA A 17 6.22 -4.72 6.98
N ASP A 18 7.21 -4.47 6.12
CA ASP A 18 8.38 -3.63 6.38
C ASP A 18 8.87 -2.99 5.07
N ALA A 19 9.84 -2.07 5.14
CA ALA A 19 10.45 -1.39 4.01
C ALA A 19 9.43 -0.67 3.11
N GLY A 20 8.45 0.00 3.75
CA GLY A 20 7.29 0.63 3.10
C GLY A 20 7.62 1.42 1.84
N LYS A 21 8.62 2.30 1.91
CA LYS A 21 9.04 3.14 0.77
C LYS A 21 9.64 2.36 -0.39
N ILE A 22 10.38 1.29 -0.11
CA ILE A 22 11.10 0.53 -1.15
C ILE A 22 10.11 -0.36 -1.89
N LEU A 23 9.33 -1.14 -1.13
CA LEU A 23 8.40 -2.11 -1.73
C LEU A 23 7.24 -1.41 -2.45
N SER A 24 6.70 -0.32 -1.90
CA SER A 24 5.65 0.43 -2.60
C SER A 24 6.18 1.06 -3.89
N ARG A 25 7.39 1.66 -3.88
CA ARG A 25 8.00 2.24 -5.08
C ARG A 25 8.18 1.21 -6.19
N MET A 26 8.69 0.02 -5.86
CA MET A 26 8.80 -1.07 -6.83
C MET A 26 7.45 -1.43 -7.46
N CYS A 27 6.37 -1.46 -6.67
CA CYS A 27 5.03 -1.75 -7.18
C CYS A 27 4.50 -0.63 -8.10
N PHE A 28 4.69 0.64 -7.71
CA PHE A 28 4.23 1.78 -8.50
C PHE A 28 5.05 1.99 -9.78
N GLU A 29 6.36 1.77 -9.75
CA GLU A 29 7.21 1.73 -10.95
C GLU A 29 6.82 0.60 -11.90
N ALA A 30 6.25 -0.49 -11.38
CA ALA A 30 5.64 -1.56 -12.16
C ALA A 30 4.22 -1.23 -12.68
N ASN A 31 3.76 0.02 -12.53
CA ASN A 31 2.44 0.53 -12.95
C ASN A 31 1.25 -0.05 -12.16
N ALA A 32 1.43 -0.38 -10.88
CA ALA A 32 0.30 -0.54 -9.97
C ALA A 32 -0.38 0.81 -9.72
N ASP A 33 -1.69 0.80 -9.55
CA ASP A 33 -2.44 1.98 -9.09
C ASP A 33 -2.50 2.00 -7.56
N TRP A 34 -2.62 0.83 -6.92
CA TRP A 34 -2.71 0.67 -5.47
C TRP A 34 -1.75 -0.41 -4.97
N VAL A 35 -1.40 -0.35 -3.68
CA VAL A 35 -0.65 -1.40 -2.97
C VAL A 35 -1.32 -1.79 -1.65
N THR A 36 -1.06 -2.99 -1.13
CA THR A 36 -1.51 -3.38 0.22
C THR A 36 -0.39 -3.34 1.26
N VAL A 37 -0.72 -2.88 2.47
CA VAL A 37 0.11 -2.94 3.68
C VAL A 37 -0.63 -3.80 4.71
N ILE A 38 0.06 -4.74 5.37
CA ILE A 38 -0.58 -5.60 6.36
C ILE A 38 -0.86 -4.81 7.65
N CYS A 39 -2.00 -5.04 8.31
CA CYS A 39 -2.42 -4.25 9.47
C CYS A 39 -1.49 -4.30 10.69
N CYS A 40 -0.60 -5.30 10.76
CA CYS A 40 0.42 -5.43 11.80
C CYS A 40 1.75 -4.74 11.47
N ALA A 41 1.88 -4.09 10.30
CA ALA A 41 3.07 -3.33 9.94
C ALA A 41 3.27 -2.14 10.90
N ASP A 42 4.53 -1.77 11.13
CA ASP A 42 4.85 -0.53 11.87
C ASP A 42 4.20 0.68 11.19
N ILE A 43 3.76 1.66 11.99
CA ILE A 43 3.07 2.82 11.45
C ILE A 43 3.95 3.62 10.48
N ASN A 44 5.27 3.63 10.66
CA ASN A 44 6.19 4.30 9.73
C ASN A 44 6.33 3.53 8.41
N THR A 45 6.14 2.21 8.40
CA THR A 45 6.05 1.41 7.19
C THR A 45 4.81 1.79 6.39
N ALA A 46 3.64 1.86 7.04
CA ALA A 46 2.39 2.29 6.39
C ALA A 46 2.49 3.73 5.84
N LYS A 47 2.99 4.67 6.65
CA LYS A 47 3.23 6.06 6.23
C LYS A 47 4.21 6.16 5.06
N GLY A 48 5.32 5.43 5.13
CA GLY A 48 6.30 5.39 4.04
C GLY A 48 5.73 4.84 2.73
N ALA A 49 4.86 3.83 2.80
CA ALA A 49 4.15 3.34 1.63
C ALA A 49 3.19 4.39 1.07
N LEU A 50 2.43 5.09 1.94
CA LEU A 50 1.47 6.13 1.56
C LEU A 50 2.14 7.38 0.96
N ASP A 51 3.29 7.79 1.49
CA ASP A 51 4.08 8.90 0.94
C ASP A 51 4.46 8.62 -0.51
N VAL A 52 5.00 7.43 -0.79
CA VAL A 52 5.35 7.03 -2.15
C VAL A 52 4.09 6.88 -3.01
N ALA A 53 3.00 6.31 -2.49
CA ALA A 53 1.75 6.21 -3.25
C ALA A 53 1.28 7.57 -3.80
N LYS A 54 1.38 8.63 -2.98
CA LYS A 54 1.05 10.00 -3.40
C LYS A 54 1.95 10.52 -4.53
N GLU A 55 3.24 10.16 -4.55
CA GLU A 55 4.15 10.51 -5.65
C GLU A 55 3.70 9.94 -7.01
N PHE A 56 3.04 8.78 -6.99
CA PHE A 56 2.61 8.06 -8.19
C PHE A 56 1.10 8.22 -8.50
N ASN A 57 0.40 9.14 -7.81
CA ASN A 57 -1.06 9.28 -7.87
C ASN A 57 -1.82 7.97 -7.53
N GLY A 58 -1.23 7.14 -6.69
CA GLY A 58 -1.80 5.89 -6.18
C GLY A 58 -2.32 6.00 -4.76
N ASP A 59 -2.67 4.85 -4.18
CA ASP A 59 -3.17 4.75 -2.80
C ASP A 59 -2.73 3.44 -2.12
N VAL A 60 -2.88 3.39 -0.80
CA VAL A 60 -2.56 2.24 0.04
C VAL A 60 -3.84 1.67 0.66
N GLN A 61 -4.00 0.36 0.58
CA GLN A 61 -5.05 -0.36 1.28
C GLN A 61 -4.46 -1.13 2.47
N ILE A 62 -5.04 -0.95 3.66
CA ILE A 62 -4.66 -1.75 4.82
C ILE A 62 -5.37 -3.10 4.74
N GLU A 63 -4.58 -4.17 4.77
CA GLU A 63 -5.07 -5.55 4.75
C GLU A 63 -5.29 -6.01 6.20
N LEU A 64 -6.56 -6.20 6.57
CA LEU A 64 -6.97 -6.53 7.93
C LEU A 64 -6.93 -8.04 8.16
N THR A 65 -6.02 -8.50 9.02
CA THR A 65 -5.94 -9.90 9.45
C THR A 65 -5.70 -9.99 10.95
N GLY A 66 -6.15 -11.09 11.58
CA GLY A 66 -5.95 -11.32 13.00
C GLY A 66 -6.60 -10.25 13.88
N PHE A 67 -5.84 -9.72 14.85
CA PHE A 67 -6.31 -8.73 15.80
C PHE A 67 -5.83 -7.32 15.43
N TRP A 68 -6.78 -6.42 15.21
CA TRP A 68 -6.57 -4.99 14.99
C TRP A 68 -7.60 -4.21 15.82
N THR A 69 -7.32 -2.93 16.04
CA THR A 69 -8.15 -2.05 16.87
C THR A 69 -8.58 -0.80 16.11
N TRP A 70 -9.68 -0.17 16.56
CA TRP A 70 -10.09 1.12 16.03
C TRP A 70 -9.08 2.24 16.26
N GLU A 71 -8.26 2.13 17.32
CA GLU A 71 -7.14 3.03 17.57
C GLU A 71 -6.07 2.93 16.47
N GLN A 72 -5.68 1.70 16.10
CA GLN A 72 -4.78 1.49 14.95
C GLN A 72 -5.39 2.01 13.65
N ALA A 73 -6.70 1.80 13.43
CA ALA A 73 -7.39 2.30 12.25
C ALA A 73 -7.38 3.83 12.13
N GLN A 74 -7.42 4.55 13.26
CA GLN A 74 -7.28 6.01 13.27
C GLN A 74 -5.85 6.44 12.90
N ALA A 75 -4.84 5.63 13.23
CA ALA A 75 -3.44 5.93 12.96
C ALA A 75 -3.04 5.74 11.48
N TRP A 76 -3.71 4.87 10.72
CA TRP A 76 -3.38 4.58 9.31
C TRP A 76 -3.74 5.67 8.30
N ARG A 77 -4.27 6.82 8.76
CA ARG A 77 -4.64 7.96 7.91
C ARG A 77 -3.45 8.83 7.49
#